data_AF-A0A924ZQF1-F1
#
_entry.id   AF-A0A924ZQF1-F1
#
_cell.length_a   1.000
_cell.length_b   1.000
_cell.length_c   1.000
_cell.angle_alpha   90.00
_cell.angle_beta   90.00
_cell.angle_gamma   90.00
#
_symmetry.space_group_name_H-M   'P 1'
#
loop_
_entity.id
_entity.type
_entity.pdbx_description
1 polymer ?
#
loop_
_entity_poly.entity_id
_entity_poly.type
_entity_poly.pdbx_seq_one_letter_code
_entity_poly.pdbx_strand_id
1 'polypeptide(L)'
;MTTAEELQNAYVDYVLTHGAKPKSVYIFAKENNLSEQEFYNFFGSFAGIEESIWTHLISKALTEVQAQEVWAQYTAREKTLAFFYGFIELLKSKRSFALYTLKDKTTGTPQLLREAKNVFEIFASDVIQQGIETRELADRRFFSQRYKDALWVQFGFIINFWSMDSSANFEKTDEAIEKGINVTFDLFERSALDSLIDYGKFMVNNGGFKQKMKF
;
A
#
# COMPACT_ATOMS: atom_id res chain seq x y z
N MET A 1 -0.95 -29.15 15.36
CA MET A 1 -0.73 -27.82 15.95
C MET A 1 -1.30 -26.82 14.97
N THR A 2 -2.17 -25.94 15.43
CA THR A 2 -2.77 -24.91 14.58
C THR A 2 -1.71 -23.93 14.10
N THR A 3 -1.77 -23.54 12.84
CA THR A 3 -0.90 -22.55 12.22
C THR A 3 -1.53 -21.16 12.23
N ALA A 4 -0.72 -20.11 12.04
CA ALA A 4 -1.22 -18.75 11.87
C ALA A 4 -2.17 -18.64 10.65
N GLU A 5 -1.87 -19.34 9.55
CA GLU A 5 -2.69 -19.32 8.33
C GLU A 5 -4.05 -20.00 8.54
N GLU A 6 -4.10 -21.11 9.28
CA GLU A 6 -5.36 -21.77 9.64
C GLU A 6 -6.26 -20.85 10.49
N LEU A 7 -5.70 -20.14 11.47
CA LEU A 7 -6.42 -19.14 12.26
C LEU A 7 -6.94 -17.99 11.39
N GLN A 8 -6.11 -17.49 10.46
CA GLN A 8 -6.52 -16.43 9.53
C GLN A 8 -7.68 -16.88 8.65
N ASN A 9 -7.59 -18.07 8.06
CA ASN A 9 -8.64 -18.62 7.20
C ASN A 9 -9.94 -18.85 7.97
N ALA A 10 -9.87 -19.41 9.19
CA ALA A 10 -11.02 -19.57 10.08
C ALA A 10 -11.68 -18.21 10.43
N TYR A 11 -10.87 -17.18 10.69
CA TYR A 11 -11.38 -15.84 10.97
C TYR A 11 -12.04 -15.21 9.75
N VAL A 12 -11.42 -15.32 8.58
CA VAL A 12 -11.99 -14.84 7.31
C VAL A 12 -13.35 -15.51 7.06
N ASP A 13 -13.41 -16.83 7.18
CA ASP A 13 -14.66 -17.58 7.01
C ASP A 13 -15.74 -17.11 7.99
N TYR A 14 -15.39 -16.93 9.27
CA TYR A 14 -16.32 -16.45 10.28
C TYR A 14 -16.91 -15.09 9.91
N VAL A 15 -16.08 -14.09 9.60
CA VAL A 15 -16.57 -12.72 9.37
C VAL A 15 -17.37 -12.60 8.07
N LEU A 16 -17.04 -13.41 7.07
CA LEU A 16 -17.79 -13.44 5.80
C LEU A 16 -19.12 -14.17 5.94
N THR A 17 -19.17 -15.23 6.74
CA THR A 17 -20.40 -15.99 7.01
C THR A 17 -21.37 -15.23 7.91
N HIS A 18 -20.86 -14.57 8.95
CA HIS A 18 -21.68 -13.91 9.96
C HIS A 18 -21.87 -12.41 9.73
N GLY A 19 -21.05 -11.79 8.88
CA GLY A 19 -21.06 -10.34 8.63
C GLY A 19 -20.58 -9.49 9.81
N ALA A 20 -20.02 -10.11 10.85
CA ALA A 20 -19.54 -9.46 12.07
C ALA A 20 -18.34 -10.20 12.66
N LYS A 21 -17.55 -9.51 13.51
CA LYS A 21 -16.45 -10.13 14.26
C LYS A 21 -17.00 -11.12 15.30
N PRO A 22 -16.26 -12.19 15.65
CA PRO A 22 -16.62 -13.04 16.77
C PRO A 22 -16.75 -12.22 18.05
N LYS A 23 -17.71 -12.58 18.89
CA LYS A 23 -18.00 -11.84 20.13
C LYS A 23 -16.84 -11.85 21.13
N SER A 24 -16.01 -12.88 21.10
CA SER A 24 -14.81 -13.01 21.92
C SER A 24 -13.87 -14.07 21.33
N VAL A 25 -12.60 -14.03 21.75
CA VAL A 25 -11.63 -15.09 21.43
C VAL A 25 -12.11 -16.45 21.94
N TYR A 26 -12.69 -16.51 23.14
CA TYR A 26 -13.32 -17.72 23.68
C TYR A 26 -14.35 -18.34 22.73
N ILE A 27 -15.29 -17.55 22.18
CA ILE A 27 -16.32 -18.05 21.26
C ILE A 27 -15.68 -18.54 19.96
N PHE A 28 -14.78 -17.74 19.39
CA PHE A 28 -14.06 -18.10 18.17
C PHE A 28 -13.26 -19.40 18.32
N ALA A 29 -12.53 -19.54 19.43
CA ALA A 29 -11.73 -20.73 19.72
C ALA A 29 -12.63 -21.96 19.89
N LYS A 30 -13.72 -21.84 20.66
CA LYS A 30 -14.68 -22.94 20.88
C LYS A 30 -15.30 -23.45 19.57
N GLU A 31 -15.70 -22.54 18.68
CA GLU A 31 -16.31 -22.92 17.40
C GLU A 31 -15.32 -23.57 16.43
N ASN A 32 -14.03 -23.25 16.55
CA ASN A 32 -12.95 -23.83 15.73
C ASN A 32 -12.25 -25.03 16.39
N ASN A 33 -12.76 -25.52 17.53
CA ASN A 33 -12.14 -26.60 18.32
C ASN A 33 -10.69 -26.29 18.75
N LEU A 34 -10.44 -25.05 19.15
CA LEU A 34 -9.16 -24.53 19.62
C LEU A 34 -9.25 -24.11 21.08
N SER A 35 -8.11 -24.05 21.77
CA SER A 35 -7.97 -23.32 23.02
C SER A 35 -7.71 -21.82 22.75
N GLU A 36 -8.05 -20.96 23.71
CA GLU A 36 -7.69 -19.53 23.62
C GLU A 36 -6.16 -19.34 23.59
N GLN A 37 -5.42 -20.22 24.27
CA GLN A 37 -3.95 -20.19 24.26
C GLN A 37 -3.40 -20.40 22.85
N GLU A 38 -3.96 -21.31 22.05
CA GLU A 38 -3.55 -21.51 20.67
C GLU A 38 -3.79 -20.27 19.81
N PHE A 39 -4.87 -19.50 20.05
CA PHE A 39 -5.07 -18.21 19.40
C PHE A 39 -3.99 -17.20 19.82
N TYR A 40 -3.77 -17.05 21.12
CA TYR A 40 -2.82 -16.08 21.68
C TYR A 40 -1.35 -16.39 21.39
N ASN A 41 -1.01 -17.64 21.02
CA ASN A 41 0.32 -17.99 20.52
C ASN A 41 0.68 -17.25 19.22
N PHE A 42 -0.31 -16.80 18.44
CA PHE A 42 -0.11 -16.12 17.16
C PHE A 42 -0.65 -14.69 17.15
N PHE A 43 -1.81 -14.45 17.75
CA PHE A 43 -2.50 -13.16 17.66
C PHE A 43 -2.99 -12.67 19.03
N GLY A 44 -2.69 -11.42 19.36
CA GLY A 44 -3.19 -10.79 20.58
C GLY A 44 -4.66 -10.31 20.50
N SER A 45 -5.23 -10.22 19.30
CA SER A 45 -6.60 -9.76 19.09
C SER A 45 -7.08 -10.04 17.66
N PHE A 46 -8.39 -9.88 17.41
CA PHE A 46 -8.93 -9.89 16.05
C PHE A 46 -8.44 -8.71 15.18
N ALA A 47 -8.03 -7.58 15.77
CA ALA A 47 -7.40 -6.54 14.97
C ALA A 47 -6.01 -7.00 14.48
N GLY A 48 -5.27 -7.74 15.33
CA GLY A 48 -3.97 -8.30 14.97
C GLY A 48 -4.04 -9.35 13.87
N ILE A 49 -5.11 -10.17 13.82
CA ILE A 49 -5.29 -11.12 12.72
C ILE A 49 -5.60 -10.42 11.41
N GLU A 50 -6.46 -9.39 11.43
CA GLU A 50 -6.77 -8.58 10.24
C GLU A 50 -5.51 -7.89 9.69
N GLU A 51 -4.73 -7.24 10.56
CA GLU A 51 -3.46 -6.60 10.20
C GLU A 51 -2.43 -7.59 9.65
N SER A 52 -2.35 -8.78 10.23
CA SER A 52 -1.48 -9.85 9.76
C SER A 52 -1.86 -10.34 8.36
N ILE A 53 -3.15 -10.44 8.04
CA ILE A 53 -3.63 -10.83 6.70
C ILE A 53 -3.21 -9.78 5.66
N TRP A 54 -3.41 -8.49 5.94
CA TRP A 54 -2.99 -7.42 5.03
C TRP A 54 -1.47 -7.38 4.83
N THR A 55 -0.72 -7.56 5.91
CA THR A 55 0.74 -7.61 5.86
C THR A 55 1.21 -8.81 5.03
N HIS A 56 0.60 -9.99 5.23
CA HIS A 56 0.90 -11.18 4.45
C HIS A 56 0.62 -10.98 2.95
N LEU A 57 -0.49 -10.34 2.57
CA LEU A 57 -0.81 -10.07 1.17
C LEU A 57 0.24 -9.19 0.48
N ILE A 58 0.70 -8.12 1.13
CA ILE A 58 1.77 -7.25 0.60
C ILE A 58 3.09 -8.03 0.49
N SER A 59 3.50 -8.72 1.56
CA SER A 59 4.74 -9.50 1.58
C SER A 59 4.75 -10.61 0.54
N LYS A 60 3.60 -11.27 0.34
CA LYS A 60 3.44 -12.30 -0.68
C LYS A 60 3.53 -11.71 -2.08
N ALA A 61 2.85 -10.59 -2.33
CA ALA A 61 2.94 -9.89 -3.62
C ALA A 61 4.39 -9.56 -3.96
N LEU A 62 5.13 -8.96 -3.01
CA LEU A 62 6.54 -8.63 -3.17
C LEU A 62 7.39 -9.87 -3.44
N THR A 63 7.19 -10.94 -2.67
CA THR A 63 7.92 -12.20 -2.86
C THR A 63 7.69 -12.78 -4.25
N GLU A 64 6.45 -12.81 -4.72
CA GLU A 64 6.08 -13.37 -6.03
C GLU A 64 6.63 -12.53 -7.19
N VAL A 65 6.55 -11.19 -7.13
CA VAL A 65 7.08 -10.34 -8.21
C VAL A 65 8.61 -10.31 -8.22
N GLN A 66 9.27 -10.36 -7.05
CA GLN A 66 10.74 -10.39 -6.94
C GLN A 66 11.35 -11.71 -7.40
N ALA A 67 10.59 -12.80 -7.35
CA ALA A 67 11.02 -14.11 -7.84
C ALA A 67 11.04 -14.22 -9.37
N GLN A 68 10.43 -13.27 -10.08
CA GLN A 68 10.41 -13.27 -11.55
C GLN A 68 11.79 -12.93 -12.10
N GLU A 69 12.27 -13.67 -13.11
CA GLU A 69 13.61 -13.45 -13.70
C GLU A 69 13.79 -12.02 -14.25
N VAL A 70 12.72 -11.45 -14.79
CA VAL A 70 12.71 -10.09 -15.35
C VAL A 70 12.83 -8.99 -14.28
N TRP A 71 12.59 -9.30 -13.00
CA TRP A 71 12.63 -8.33 -11.90
C TRP A 71 13.95 -7.55 -11.82
N ALA A 72 15.06 -8.24 -12.06
CA ALA A 72 16.39 -7.63 -12.00
C ALA A 72 16.62 -6.57 -13.09
N GLN A 73 15.85 -6.62 -14.18
CA GLN A 73 15.95 -5.72 -15.33
C GLN A 73 15.01 -4.52 -15.21
N TYR A 74 14.04 -4.58 -14.30
CA TYR A 74 13.04 -3.53 -14.14
C TYR A 74 13.62 -2.23 -13.57
N THR A 75 13.17 -1.14 -14.19
CA THR A 75 13.22 0.23 -13.68
C THR A 75 12.45 0.35 -12.36
N ALA A 76 12.66 1.44 -11.63
CA ALA A 76 11.94 1.72 -10.39
C ALA A 76 10.42 1.81 -10.64
N ARG A 77 10.02 2.43 -11.76
CA ARG A 77 8.64 2.49 -12.23
C ARG A 77 8.05 1.11 -12.48
N GLU A 78 8.73 0.28 -13.26
CA GLU A 78 8.27 -1.08 -13.60
C GLU A 78 8.15 -1.98 -12.36
N LYS A 79 9.10 -1.89 -11.40
CA LYS A 79 8.99 -2.61 -10.12
C LYS A 79 7.76 -2.19 -9.33
N THR A 80 7.45 -0.90 -9.32
CA THR A 80 6.26 -0.38 -8.64
C THR A 80 4.97 -0.84 -9.33
N LEU A 81 4.91 -0.77 -10.66
CA LEU A 81 3.80 -1.32 -11.45
C LEU A 81 3.60 -2.80 -11.18
N ALA A 82 4.67 -3.61 -11.27
CA ALA A 82 4.63 -5.04 -11.03
C ALA A 82 4.10 -5.37 -9.63
N PHE A 83 4.56 -4.65 -8.60
CA PHE A 83 4.02 -4.78 -7.25
C PHE A 83 2.50 -4.53 -7.20
N PHE A 84 2.01 -3.42 -7.76
CA PHE A 84 0.60 -3.08 -7.69
C PHE A 84 -0.29 -4.08 -8.45
N TYR A 85 0.13 -4.53 -9.63
CA TYR A 85 -0.59 -5.57 -10.37
C TYR A 85 -0.61 -6.89 -9.60
N GLY A 86 0.53 -7.35 -9.10
CA GLY A 86 0.61 -8.59 -8.31
C GLY A 86 -0.19 -8.51 -7.01
N PHE A 87 -0.14 -7.38 -6.32
CA PHE A 87 -0.90 -7.16 -5.09
C PHE A 87 -2.40 -7.12 -5.31
N ILE A 88 -2.88 -6.41 -6.35
CA ILE A 88 -4.30 -6.40 -6.71
C ILE A 88 -4.77 -7.80 -7.12
N GLU A 89 -3.96 -8.57 -7.86
CA GLU A 89 -4.31 -9.94 -8.23
C GLU A 89 -4.52 -10.84 -6.99
N LEU A 90 -3.62 -10.76 -5.99
CA LEU A 90 -3.80 -11.46 -4.73
C LEU A 90 -5.05 -10.98 -3.97
N LEU A 91 -5.30 -9.66 -3.95
CA LEU A 91 -6.47 -9.07 -3.30
C LEU A 91 -7.80 -9.49 -3.93
N LYS A 92 -7.86 -9.75 -5.25
CA LYS A 92 -9.08 -10.26 -5.91
C LYS A 92 -9.59 -11.53 -5.24
N SER A 93 -8.68 -12.44 -4.87
CA SER A 93 -9.03 -13.71 -4.18
C SER A 93 -9.60 -13.51 -2.76
N LYS A 94 -9.34 -12.36 -2.14
CA LYS A 94 -9.79 -12.00 -0.78
C LYS A 94 -10.75 -10.81 -0.79
N ARG A 95 -11.40 -10.49 -1.92
CA ARG A 95 -12.18 -9.25 -2.08
C ARG A 95 -13.23 -9.03 -1.01
N SER A 96 -14.05 -10.04 -0.72
CA SER A 96 -15.11 -9.91 0.29
C SER A 96 -14.54 -9.54 1.67
N PHE A 97 -13.40 -10.11 2.03
CA PHE A 97 -12.72 -9.81 3.30
C PHE A 97 -12.07 -8.43 3.29
N ALA A 98 -11.41 -8.06 2.20
CA ALA A 98 -10.82 -6.74 2.04
C ALA A 98 -11.91 -5.64 2.16
N LEU A 99 -13.04 -5.79 1.46
CA LEU A 99 -14.17 -4.86 1.56
C LEU A 99 -14.82 -4.86 2.94
N TYR A 100 -14.87 -6.02 3.61
CA TYR A 100 -15.35 -6.10 4.99
C TYR A 100 -14.49 -5.27 5.95
N THR A 101 -13.17 -5.31 5.79
CA THR A 101 -12.21 -4.64 6.69
C THR A 101 -11.95 -3.17 6.33
N LEU A 102 -12.13 -2.75 5.07
CA LEU A 102 -11.91 -1.38 4.59
C LEU A 102 -13.06 -0.39 4.91
N LYS A 103 -14.08 -0.79 5.69
CA LYS A 103 -15.28 0.03 5.94
C LYS A 103 -15.00 1.34 6.68
N ASP A 104 -13.95 1.37 7.50
CA ASP A 104 -13.62 2.54 8.31
C ASP A 104 -12.80 3.55 7.51
N LYS A 105 -13.44 4.66 7.14
CA LYS A 105 -12.74 5.82 6.56
C LYS A 105 -12.00 6.55 7.68
N THR A 106 -10.70 6.35 7.75
CA THR A 106 -9.83 7.10 8.67
C THR A 106 -9.01 8.14 7.90
N THR A 107 -8.70 9.26 8.57
CA THR A 107 -7.68 10.18 8.08
C THR A 107 -6.30 9.61 8.39
N GLY A 108 -5.45 9.45 7.38
CA GLY A 108 -4.11 8.87 7.54
C GLY A 108 -4.09 7.36 7.35
N THR A 109 -3.13 6.68 7.99
CA THR A 109 -2.98 5.22 7.85
C THR A 109 -3.88 4.50 8.85
N PRO A 110 -4.85 3.67 8.39
CA PRO A 110 -5.66 2.83 9.27
C PRO A 110 -4.78 1.91 10.11
N GLN A 111 -5.19 1.58 11.34
CA GLN A 111 -4.49 0.60 12.17
C GLN A 111 -4.32 -0.74 11.44
N LEU A 112 -5.35 -1.15 10.68
CA LEU A 112 -5.37 -2.32 9.81
C LEU A 112 -4.15 -2.44 8.88
N LEU A 113 -3.59 -1.31 8.45
CA LEU A 113 -2.53 -1.25 7.45
C LEU A 113 -1.18 -0.81 8.03
N ARG A 114 -1.04 -0.73 9.36
CA ARG A 114 0.18 -0.15 9.97
C ARG A 114 1.40 -1.02 9.73
N GLU A 115 1.34 -2.32 10.03
CA GLU A 115 2.45 -3.22 9.71
C GLU A 115 2.63 -3.42 8.19
N ALA A 116 1.52 -3.50 7.44
CA ALA A 116 1.54 -3.58 5.99
C ALA A 116 2.26 -2.37 5.35
N LYS A 117 2.08 -1.17 5.92
CA LYS A 117 2.78 0.05 5.54
C LYS A 117 4.28 -0.05 5.76
N ASN A 118 4.73 -0.63 6.88
CA ASN A 118 6.16 -0.79 7.16
C ASN A 118 6.83 -1.63 6.05
N VAL A 119 6.20 -2.75 5.66
CA VAL A 119 6.69 -3.60 4.57
C VAL A 119 6.72 -2.83 3.24
N PHE A 120 5.64 -2.11 2.92
CA PHE A 120 5.57 -1.33 1.69
C PHE A 120 6.60 -0.19 1.65
N GLU A 121 6.84 0.52 2.77
CA GLU A 121 7.81 1.62 2.82
C GLU A 121 9.26 1.14 2.64
N ILE A 122 9.60 -0.07 3.11
CA ILE A 122 10.91 -0.68 2.86
C ILE A 122 11.06 -0.90 1.35
N PHE A 123 10.10 -1.58 0.72
CA PHE A 123 10.08 -1.76 -0.73
C PHE A 123 10.17 -0.45 -1.50
N ALA A 124 9.35 0.54 -1.14
CA ALA A 124 9.33 1.84 -1.78
C ALA A 124 10.69 2.55 -1.66
N SER A 125 11.32 2.48 -0.49
CA SER A 125 12.64 3.09 -0.25
C SER A 125 13.71 2.46 -1.15
N ASP A 126 13.72 1.14 -1.29
CA ASP A 126 14.66 0.43 -2.16
C ASP A 126 14.48 0.80 -3.64
N VAL A 127 13.22 0.84 -4.10
CA VAL A 127 12.86 1.25 -5.46
C VAL A 127 13.26 2.70 -5.74
N ILE A 128 13.02 3.60 -4.79
CA ILE A 128 13.39 5.01 -4.93
C ILE A 128 14.91 5.16 -4.98
N GLN A 129 15.64 4.44 -4.13
CA GLN A 129 17.10 4.46 -4.10
C GLN A 129 17.67 3.98 -5.44
N GLN A 130 17.19 2.85 -5.96
CA GLN A 130 17.57 2.36 -7.29
C GLN A 130 17.27 3.42 -8.36
N GLY A 131 16.08 4.00 -8.36
CA GLY A 131 15.66 4.99 -9.35
C GLY A 131 16.55 6.24 -9.34
N ILE A 132 17.02 6.68 -8.16
CA ILE A 132 17.98 7.79 -8.03
C ILE A 132 19.35 7.38 -8.60
N GLU A 133 19.85 6.19 -8.25
CA GLU A 133 21.15 5.68 -8.70
C GLU A 133 21.21 5.50 -10.22
N THR A 134 20.13 5.02 -10.83
CA THR A 134 20.00 4.85 -12.29
C THR A 134 19.66 6.16 -13.02
N ARG A 135 19.43 7.26 -12.28
CA ARG A 135 18.99 8.57 -12.79
C ARG A 135 17.61 8.57 -13.45
N GLU A 136 16.81 7.55 -13.18
CA GLU A 136 15.38 7.55 -13.51
C GLU A 136 14.67 8.62 -12.68
N LEU A 137 14.95 8.71 -11.37
CA LEU A 137 14.33 9.65 -10.46
C LEU A 137 15.27 10.81 -10.14
N ALA A 138 14.71 12.00 -9.94
CA ALA A 138 15.50 13.17 -9.54
C ALA A 138 15.89 13.09 -8.05
N ASP A 139 17.19 13.17 -7.76
CA ASP A 139 17.68 13.39 -6.40
C ASP A 139 17.48 14.86 -5.99
N ARG A 140 16.28 15.13 -5.46
CA ARG A 140 15.94 16.43 -4.89
C ARG A 140 16.31 16.41 -3.42
N ARG A 141 17.44 17.07 -3.09
CA ARG A 141 17.89 17.25 -1.71
C ARG A 141 16.71 17.68 -0.81
N PHE A 142 16.47 16.93 0.27
CA PHE A 142 15.36 17.05 1.24
C PHE A 142 13.96 16.57 0.79
N PHE A 143 13.69 16.42 -0.51
CA PHE A 143 12.38 15.97 -1.02
C PHE A 143 12.35 14.48 -1.40
N SER A 144 13.48 13.90 -1.83
CA SER A 144 13.58 12.48 -2.20
C SER A 144 13.14 11.54 -1.06
N GLN A 145 13.38 11.93 0.20
CA GLN A 145 12.91 11.19 1.38
C GLN A 145 11.38 11.10 1.50
N ARG A 146 10.63 11.98 0.82
CA ARG A 146 9.16 12.02 0.81
C ARG A 146 8.54 11.26 -0.36
N TYR A 147 9.32 10.77 -1.31
CA TYR A 147 8.79 9.98 -2.42
C TYR A 147 8.10 8.70 -1.93
N LYS A 148 8.61 8.08 -0.85
CA LYS A 148 7.97 6.90 -0.24
C LYS A 148 6.60 7.24 0.36
N ASP A 149 6.46 8.44 0.94
CA ASP A 149 5.18 8.91 1.49
C ASP A 149 4.17 9.14 0.36
N ALA A 150 4.62 9.69 -0.76
CA ALA A 150 3.78 9.87 -1.96
C ALA A 150 3.35 8.51 -2.55
N LEU A 151 4.25 7.52 -2.61
CA LEU A 151 3.90 6.15 -3.01
C LEU A 151 2.88 5.51 -2.05
N TRP A 152 2.97 5.78 -0.74
CA TRP A 152 1.97 5.30 0.22
C TRP A 152 0.61 5.98 0.04
N VAL A 153 0.59 7.27 -0.25
CA VAL A 153 -0.65 7.98 -0.63
C VAL A 153 -1.24 7.37 -1.90
N GLN A 154 -0.41 7.09 -2.90
CA GLN A 154 -0.83 6.45 -4.15
C GLN A 154 -1.37 5.02 -3.92
N PHE A 155 -0.76 4.25 -3.01
CA PHE A 155 -1.31 2.97 -2.56
C PHE A 155 -2.73 3.12 -2.03
N GLY A 156 -2.97 4.11 -1.16
CA GLY A 156 -4.30 4.42 -0.64
C GLY A 156 -5.31 4.77 -1.74
N PHE A 157 -4.91 5.57 -2.74
CA PHE A 157 -5.76 5.89 -3.89
C PHE A 157 -6.13 4.66 -4.72
N ILE A 158 -5.17 3.78 -5.01
CA ILE A 158 -5.41 2.55 -5.78
C ILE A 158 -6.35 1.62 -5.01
N ILE A 159 -6.13 1.41 -3.71
CA ILE A 159 -6.98 0.53 -2.90
C ILE A 159 -8.39 1.08 -2.76
N ASN A 160 -8.53 2.39 -2.58
CA ASN A 160 -9.82 3.05 -2.57
C ASN A 160 -10.53 2.87 -3.93
N PHE A 161 -9.84 3.13 -5.04
CA PHE A 161 -10.39 2.94 -6.39
C PHE A 161 -10.85 1.49 -6.61
N TRP A 162 -9.99 0.52 -6.35
CA TRP A 162 -10.27 -0.91 -6.49
C TRP A 162 -11.47 -1.37 -5.65
N SER A 163 -11.64 -0.80 -4.45
CA SER A 163 -12.78 -1.13 -3.58
C SER A 163 -14.13 -0.74 -4.18
N MET A 164 -14.14 0.25 -5.07
CA MET A 164 -15.35 0.77 -5.75
C MET A 164 -15.47 0.29 -7.20
N ASP A 165 -14.43 -0.32 -7.75
CA ASP A 165 -14.42 -0.79 -9.13
C ASP A 165 -15.39 -1.97 -9.32
N SER A 166 -16.32 -1.81 -10.26
CA SER A 166 -17.33 -2.79 -10.65
C SER A 166 -17.16 -3.27 -12.10
N SER A 167 -16.05 -2.92 -12.75
CA SER A 167 -15.72 -3.38 -14.10
C SER A 167 -15.38 -4.88 -14.11
N ALA A 168 -15.53 -5.52 -15.28
CA ALA A 168 -15.19 -6.93 -15.41
C ALA A 168 -13.69 -7.14 -15.13
N ASN A 169 -13.36 -8.13 -14.29
CA ASN A 169 -11.99 -8.44 -13.87
C ASN A 169 -11.18 -7.28 -13.28
N PHE A 170 -11.84 -6.18 -12.89
CA PHE A 170 -11.20 -4.96 -12.38
C PHE A 170 -10.32 -4.24 -13.40
N GLU A 171 -10.67 -4.27 -14.70
CA GLU A 171 -9.92 -3.59 -15.75
C GLU A 171 -9.72 -2.09 -15.50
N LYS A 172 -10.67 -1.42 -14.81
CA LYS A 172 -10.53 0.00 -14.45
C LYS A 172 -9.52 0.23 -13.33
N THR A 173 -9.36 -0.74 -12.44
CA THR A 173 -8.28 -0.73 -11.46
C THR A 173 -6.93 -0.86 -12.17
N ASP A 174 -6.82 -1.74 -13.17
CA ASP A 174 -5.58 -1.87 -13.95
C ASP A 174 -5.24 -0.56 -14.67
N GLU A 175 -6.22 0.10 -15.30
CA GLU A 175 -6.05 1.44 -15.87
C GLU A 175 -5.64 2.50 -14.83
N ALA A 176 -6.19 2.43 -13.62
CA ALA A 176 -5.87 3.35 -12.53
C ALA A 176 -4.45 3.14 -11.98
N ILE A 177 -3.98 1.89 -11.89
CA ILE A 177 -2.59 1.56 -11.57
C ILE A 177 -1.69 2.15 -12.64
N GLU A 178 -1.92 1.83 -13.91
CA GLU A 178 -1.07 2.27 -15.02
C GLU A 178 -0.94 3.80 -15.04
N LYS A 179 -2.09 4.51 -15.05
CA LYS A 179 -2.10 5.97 -15.11
C LYS A 179 -1.53 6.59 -13.84
N GLY A 180 -1.94 6.09 -12.68
CA GLY A 180 -1.59 6.67 -11.39
C GLY A 180 -0.10 6.52 -11.05
N ILE A 181 0.47 5.34 -11.32
CA ILE A 181 1.91 5.11 -11.11
C ILE A 181 2.72 5.91 -12.14
N ASN A 182 2.31 5.95 -13.41
CA ASN A 182 3.01 6.76 -14.40
C ASN A 182 3.05 8.25 -13.99
N VAL A 183 1.89 8.83 -13.62
CA VAL A 183 1.84 10.23 -13.15
C VAL A 183 2.71 10.44 -11.92
N THR A 184 2.69 9.50 -10.96
CA THR A 184 3.51 9.60 -9.75
C THR A 184 5.01 9.62 -10.08
N PHE A 185 5.46 8.75 -10.98
CA PHE A 185 6.86 8.68 -11.39
C PHE A 185 7.27 9.86 -12.26
N ASP A 186 6.42 10.34 -13.17
CA ASP A 186 6.67 11.54 -13.98
C ASP A 186 6.92 12.77 -13.07
N LEU A 187 6.22 12.86 -11.92
CA LEU A 187 6.47 13.91 -10.93
C LEU A 187 7.83 13.73 -10.21
N PHE A 188 8.26 12.50 -9.98
CA PHE A 188 9.56 12.21 -9.37
C PHE A 188 10.73 12.44 -10.34
N GLU A 189 10.48 12.36 -11.65
CA GLU A 189 11.45 12.71 -12.68
C GLU A 189 11.78 14.21 -12.70
N ARG A 190 12.96 14.54 -13.22
CA ARG A 190 13.54 15.88 -13.18
C ARG A 190 12.71 16.94 -13.92
N SER A 191 11.97 16.55 -14.95
CA SER A 191 11.32 17.52 -15.86
C SER A 191 10.07 18.18 -15.28
N ALA A 192 9.21 17.43 -14.60
CA ALA A 192 7.85 17.88 -14.28
C ALA A 192 7.80 18.87 -13.11
N LEU A 193 8.39 18.53 -11.95
CA LEU A 193 8.32 19.40 -10.77
C LEU A 193 9.38 20.50 -10.76
N ASP A 194 10.54 20.28 -11.36
CA ASP A 194 11.63 21.27 -11.30
C ASP A 194 11.23 22.57 -12.02
N SER A 195 10.52 22.46 -13.15
CA SER A 195 9.98 23.60 -13.90
C SER A 195 9.02 24.45 -13.05
N LEU A 196 8.15 23.80 -12.27
CA LEU A 196 7.22 24.48 -11.36
C LEU A 196 7.95 25.14 -10.19
N ILE A 197 8.94 24.46 -9.63
CA ILE A 197 9.77 24.98 -8.53
C ILE A 197 10.57 26.20 -9.00
N ASP A 198 11.20 26.13 -10.17
CA ASP A 198 12.02 27.21 -10.71
C ASP A 198 11.17 28.41 -11.12
N TYR A 199 9.99 28.17 -11.68
CA TYR A 199 8.99 29.22 -11.87
C TYR A 199 8.55 29.85 -10.52
N GLY A 200 8.29 29.03 -9.49
CA GLY A 200 7.98 29.52 -8.14
C GLY A 200 9.09 30.39 -7.55
N LYS A 201 10.35 29.96 -7.66
CA LYS A 201 11.53 30.76 -7.25
C LYS A 201 11.62 32.06 -8.05
N PHE A 202 11.39 32.01 -9.36
CA PHE A 202 11.37 33.19 -10.22
C PHE A 202 10.30 34.19 -9.76
N MET A 203 9.08 33.73 -9.47
CA MET A 203 7.98 34.57 -8.99
C MET A 203 8.27 35.19 -7.62
N VAL A 204 8.87 34.46 -6.69
CA VAL A 204 9.29 35.00 -5.38
C VAL A 204 10.37 36.08 -5.54
N ASN A 205 11.31 35.87 -6.45
CA ASN A 205 12.43 36.80 -6.65
C ASN A 205 12.06 38.03 -7.49
N ASN A 206 11.16 37.90 -8.46
CA ASN A 206 10.87 38.94 -9.45
C ASN A 206 9.43 39.46 -9.44
N GLY A 207 8.49 38.76 -8.80
CA GLY A 207 7.06 39.10 -8.78
C GLY A 207 6.66 40.19 -7.78
N GLY A 208 7.59 41.01 -7.30
CA GLY A 208 7.32 42.12 -6.36
C GLY A 208 7.05 41.72 -4.90
N PHE A 209 7.07 40.43 -4.55
CA PHE A 209 6.84 39.96 -3.17
C PHE A 209 7.88 40.48 -2.16
N LYS A 210 9.15 40.65 -2.56
CA LYS A 210 10.20 41.23 -1.70
C LYS A 210 10.00 42.71 -1.36
N GLN A 211 9.14 43.45 -2.07
CA GLN A 211 8.98 44.89 -1.87
C GLN A 211 7.99 45.25 -0.74
N LYS A 212 7.20 44.29 -0.25
CA LYS A 212 6.18 44.51 0.81
C LYS A 212 6.60 44.09 2.23
N MET A 213 7.82 43.59 2.45
CA MET A 213 8.31 43.16 3.79
C MET A 213 9.37 44.07 4.41
N LYS A 214 9.51 45.31 3.92
CA LYS A 214 10.25 46.36 4.64
C LYS A 214 9.25 47.26 5.36
N PHE A 215 9.00 46.97 6.64
CA PHE A 215 8.66 47.95 7.66
C PHE A 215 9.75 47.91 8.72
#